data_AF-A0A9E4E7Y7-F1
#
_entry.id   AF-A0A9E4E7Y7-F1
#
_cell.length_a   1.000
_cell.length_b   1.000
_cell.length_c   1.000
_cell.angle_alpha   90.00
_cell.angle_beta   90.00
_cell.angle_gamma   90.00
#
_symmetry.space_group_name_H-M   'P 1'
#
loop_
_entity.id
_entity.type
_entity.pdbx_description
1 polymer ?
#
loop_
_entity_poly.entity_id
_entity_poly.type
_entity_poly.pdbx_seq_one_letter_code
_entity_poly.pdbx_strand_id
1 'polypeptide(L)'
;MIKRRNMWMQVLLFIITLSIYGIYWFYVTSKEMIEYKTLPGSAGLWTVLMLIPFVGIYSSYKQGEAAEFLTDGIISRWIIFILWFVFAPAVWFIVQTELNKRATE
;
A
#
# COMPACT_ATOMS: atom_id res chain seq x y z
N MET A 1 8.73 -1.02 11.54
CA MET A 1 8.95 0.40 11.93
C MET A 1 8.52 1.30 10.78
N ILE A 2 7.58 2.22 11.01
CA ILE A 2 7.05 3.11 9.96
C ILE A 2 8.09 4.19 9.62
N LYS A 3 8.37 4.39 8.33
CA LYS A 3 9.25 5.45 7.85
C LYS A 3 8.45 6.53 7.12
N ARG A 4 8.68 7.80 7.51
CA ARG A 4 8.18 8.95 6.75
C ARG A 4 8.82 8.98 5.36
N ARG A 5 8.02 9.13 4.30
CA ARG A 5 8.50 9.27 2.91
C ARG A 5 7.92 10.49 2.23
N ASN A 6 8.73 11.14 1.40
CA ASN A 6 8.28 12.25 0.57
C ASN A 6 7.49 11.73 -0.64
N MET A 7 6.23 12.15 -0.77
CA MET A 7 5.32 11.71 -1.85
C MET A 7 5.81 12.11 -3.25
N TRP A 8 6.45 13.28 -3.41
CA TRP A 8 7.00 13.70 -4.70
C TRP A 8 8.13 12.78 -5.17
N MET A 9 8.97 12.35 -4.23
CA MET A 9 10.04 11.40 -4.53
C MET A 9 9.47 10.04 -4.96
N GLN A 10 8.32 9.63 -4.44
CA GLN A 10 7.69 8.36 -4.85
C GLN A 10 7.23 8.40 -6.29
N VAL A 11 6.57 9.49 -6.71
CA VAL A 11 6.14 9.67 -8.10
C VAL A 11 7.35 9.72 -9.03
N LEU A 12 8.39 10.45 -8.63
CA LEU A 12 9.64 10.53 -9.39
C LEU A 12 10.29 9.15 -9.55
N LEU A 13 10.44 8.39 -8.47
CA LEU A 13 11.02 7.05 -8.49
C LEU A 13 10.15 6.09 -9.29
N PHE A 14 8.83 6.19 -9.22
CA PHE A 14 7.92 5.38 -10.04
C PHE A 14 8.17 5.59 -11.53
N ILE A 15 8.35 6.84 -11.97
CA ILE A 15 8.62 7.18 -13.37
C ILE A 15 10.02 6.70 -13.79
N ILE A 16 11.06 7.05 -13.02
CA ILE A 16 12.46 6.73 -13.34
C ILE A 16 12.71 5.22 -13.38
N THR A 17 12.05 4.46 -12.51
CA THR A 17 12.21 3.00 -12.44
C THR A 17 11.24 2.23 -13.35
N LEU A 18 10.52 2.92 -14.24
CA LEU A 18 9.54 2.31 -15.14
C LEU A 18 8.54 1.43 -14.40
N SER A 19 7.93 1.97 -13.34
CA SER A 19 6.94 1.30 -12.47
C SER A 19 7.48 0.23 -11.52
N ILE A 20 8.74 -0.18 -11.60
CA ILE A 20 9.33 -1.19 -10.70
C ILE A 20 9.28 -0.72 -9.25
N TYR A 21 9.49 0.57 -9.00
CA TYR A 21 9.33 1.15 -7.67
C TYR A 21 7.92 0.95 -7.09
N GLY A 22 6.88 0.84 -7.92
CA GLY A 22 5.52 0.53 -7.46
C GLY A 22 5.43 -0.82 -6.73
N ILE A 23 6.18 -1.82 -7.19
CA ILE A 23 6.27 -3.15 -6.55
C ILE A 23 7.00 -3.04 -5.21
N TYR A 24 8.13 -2.35 -5.18
CA TYR A 24 8.86 -2.07 -3.94
C TYR A 24 7.99 -1.33 -2.93
N TRP A 25 7.31 -0.28 -3.38
CA TRP A 25 6.41 0.52 -2.55
C TRP A 25 5.29 -0.34 -1.98
N PHE A 26 4.66 -1.19 -2.80
CA PHE A 26 3.61 -2.11 -2.36
C PHE A 26 4.09 -3.04 -1.24
N TYR A 27 5.29 -3.63 -1.40
CA TYR A 27 5.90 -4.48 -0.38
C TYR A 27 6.12 -3.73 0.93
N VAL A 28 6.79 -2.57 0.87
CA VAL A 28 7.21 -1.87 2.08
C VAL A 28 6.01 -1.30 2.83
N THR A 29 5.03 -0.72 2.15
CA THR A 29 3.82 -0.19 2.82
C THR A 29 2.98 -1.30 3.42
N SER A 30 2.81 -2.42 2.71
CA SER A 30 2.10 -3.60 3.24
C SER A 30 2.80 -4.12 4.49
N LYS A 31 4.13 -4.20 4.49
CA LYS A 31 4.93 -4.62 5.65
C LYS A 31 4.73 -3.68 6.83
N GLU A 32 4.79 -2.37 6.61
CA GLU A 32 4.59 -1.39 7.67
C GLU A 32 3.19 -1.45 8.28
N MET A 33 2.15 -1.59 7.45
CA MET A 33 0.76 -1.71 7.93
C MET A 33 0.55 -3.00 8.75
N ILE A 34 1.08 -4.13 8.26
CA ILE A 34 1.04 -5.42 8.95
C ILE A 34 1.73 -5.33 10.30
N GLU A 35 2.96 -4.80 10.33
CA GLU A 35 3.74 -4.67 11.57
C GLU A 35 3.09 -3.72 12.57
N TYR A 36 2.56 -2.58 12.10
CA TYR A 36 2.02 -1.53 12.98
C TYR A 36 0.72 -1.95 13.67
N LYS A 37 -0.20 -2.65 12.97
CA LYS A 37 -1.45 -3.14 13.55
C LYS A 37 -1.40 -4.64 13.91
N THR A 38 -0.22 -5.27 13.88
CA THR A 38 -0.03 -6.71 14.16
C THR A 38 -0.99 -7.61 13.39
N LEU A 39 -1.21 -7.31 12.10
CA LEU A 39 -2.20 -8.01 11.28
C LEU A 39 -1.69 -9.39 10.83
N PRO A 40 -2.57 -10.39 10.67
CA PRO A 40 -2.20 -11.65 10.05
C PRO A 40 -1.96 -11.45 8.54
N GLY A 41 -0.72 -11.65 8.09
CA GLY A 41 -0.37 -11.54 6.67
C GLY A 41 1.13 -11.52 6.41
N SER A 42 1.50 -11.82 5.17
CA SER A 42 2.88 -11.71 4.70
C SER A 42 2.95 -10.72 3.55
N ALA A 43 3.60 -9.58 3.78
CA ALA A 43 3.84 -8.57 2.75
C ALA A 43 4.59 -9.15 1.54
N GLY A 44 5.55 -10.06 1.80
CA GLY A 44 6.29 -10.75 0.74
C GLY A 44 5.37 -11.61 -0.13
N LEU A 45 4.51 -12.41 0.50
CA LEU A 45 3.52 -13.23 -0.22
C LEU A 45 2.58 -12.34 -1.04
N TRP A 46 2.01 -11.29 -0.45
CA TRP A 46 1.10 -10.38 -1.17
C TRP A 46 1.79 -9.72 -2.37
N THR A 47 3.07 -9.37 -2.25
CA THR A 47 3.86 -8.78 -3.34
C THR A 47 4.10 -9.77 -4.48
N VAL A 48 4.40 -11.04 -4.17
CA VAL A 48 4.56 -12.07 -5.22
C VAL A 48 3.22 -12.35 -5.90
N LEU A 49 2.15 -12.48 -5.12
CA LEU A 49 0.80 -12.73 -5.63
C LEU A 49 0.28 -11.59 -6.51
N MET A 50 0.70 -10.34 -6.25
CA MET A 50 0.37 -9.15 -7.06
C MET A 50 0.80 -9.31 -8.53
N LEU A 51 1.89 -10.02 -8.80
CA LEU A 51 2.43 -10.19 -10.15
C LEU A 51 1.71 -11.27 -10.96
N ILE A 52 0.89 -12.10 -10.31
CA ILE A 52 0.13 -13.17 -10.96
C ILE A 52 -1.23 -12.60 -11.39
N PRO A 53 -1.59 -12.67 -12.68
CA PRO A 53 -2.90 -12.20 -13.16
C PRO A 53 -4.05 -12.85 -12.38
N PHE A 54 -5.12 -12.08 -12.15
CA PHE A 54 -6.30 -12.42 -11.33
C PHE A 54 -6.02 -12.68 -9.83
N VAL A 55 -4.92 -13.33 -9.48
CA VAL A 55 -4.51 -13.52 -8.08
C VAL A 55 -4.04 -12.18 -7.48
N GLY A 56 -3.50 -11.27 -8.29
CA GLY A 56 -3.18 -9.91 -7.85
C GLY A 56 -4.39 -9.10 -7.38
N ILE A 57 -5.61 -9.50 -7.77
CA ILE A 57 -6.85 -8.92 -7.25
C ILE A 57 -6.97 -9.23 -5.75
N TYR A 58 -6.63 -10.47 -5.33
CA TYR A 58 -6.59 -10.83 -3.91
C TYR A 58 -5.54 -10.01 -3.15
N SER A 59 -4.35 -9.79 -3.71
CA SER A 59 -3.34 -8.93 -3.09
C SER A 59 -3.81 -7.50 -2.90
N SER A 60 -4.51 -6.95 -3.90
CA SER A 60 -5.08 -5.60 -3.84
C SER A 60 -6.16 -5.50 -2.74
N TYR A 61 -6.98 -6.55 -2.59
CA TYR A 61 -7.99 -6.64 -1.53
C TYR A 61 -7.36 -6.71 -0.13
N LYS A 62 -6.33 -7.55 0.04
CA LYS A 62 -5.63 -7.71 1.33
C LYS A 62 -4.84 -6.46 1.72
N GLN A 63 -4.27 -5.75 0.76
CA GLN A 63 -3.65 -4.47 1.05
C GLN A 63 -4.70 -3.42 1.43
N GLY A 64 -5.86 -3.40 0.75
CA GLY A 64 -6.99 -2.55 1.13
C GLY A 64 -7.47 -2.79 2.55
N GLU A 65 -7.49 -4.05 3.00
CA GLU A 65 -7.79 -4.42 4.39
C GLU A 65 -6.77 -3.83 5.36
N ALA A 66 -5.48 -4.00 5.07
CA ALA A 66 -4.42 -3.45 5.91
C ALA A 66 -4.49 -1.92 5.98
N ALA A 67 -4.85 -1.26 4.88
CA ALA A 67 -5.00 0.18 4.81
C ALA A 67 -6.29 0.68 5.52
N GLU A 68 -7.37 -0.09 5.52
CA GLU A 68 -8.57 0.19 6.33
C GLU A 68 -8.24 0.21 7.82
N PHE A 69 -7.50 -0.80 8.30
CA PHE A 69 -6.94 -0.79 9.66
C PHE A 69 -5.95 0.36 9.88
N LEU A 70 -5.21 0.78 8.84
CA LEU A 70 -4.34 1.94 8.91
C LEU A 70 -5.11 3.26 9.00
N THR A 71 -6.33 3.35 8.50
CA THR A 71 -7.14 4.57 8.58
C THR A 71 -8.09 4.55 9.76
N ASP A 72 -7.98 3.55 10.64
CA ASP A 72 -8.93 3.28 11.73
C ASP A 72 -10.39 3.23 11.22
N GLY A 73 -10.59 2.71 10.00
CA GLY A 73 -11.89 2.55 9.36
C GLY A 73 -12.44 3.81 8.67
N ILE A 74 -11.73 4.94 8.68
CA ILE A 74 -12.18 6.17 7.98
C ILE A 74 -12.32 5.90 6.47
N ILE A 75 -11.40 5.12 5.90
CA ILE A 75 -11.45 4.71 4.50
C ILE A 75 -11.68 3.20 4.45
N SER A 76 -12.82 2.80 3.91
CA SER A 76 -13.16 1.38 3.77
C SER A 76 -12.23 0.67 2.78
N ARG A 77 -11.93 -0.59 3.06
CA ARG A 77 -11.19 -1.50 2.17
C ARG A 77 -11.73 -1.52 0.75
N TRP A 78 -13.06 -1.50 0.58
CA TRP A 78 -13.68 -1.54 -0.74
C TRP A 78 -13.36 -0.32 -1.58
N ILE A 79 -13.25 0.86 -0.95
CA ILE A 79 -12.85 2.10 -1.64
C ILE A 79 -11.41 1.95 -2.13
N ILE A 80 -10.50 1.49 -1.28
CA ILE A 80 -9.08 1.30 -1.62
C ILE A 80 -8.93 0.24 -2.71
N PHE A 81 -9.68 -0.86 -2.59
CA PHE A 81 -9.70 -1.94 -3.57
C PHE A 81 -10.18 -1.46 -4.95
N ILE A 82 -11.27 -0.69 -5.03
CA ILE A 82 -11.76 -0.14 -6.30
C ILE A 82 -10.78 0.88 -6.88
N LEU A 83 -10.17 1.72 -6.03
CA LEU A 83 -9.18 2.71 -6.46
C LEU A 83 -7.96 2.06 -7.12
N TRP A 84 -7.54 0.85 -6.71
CA TRP A 84 -6.47 0.12 -7.41
C TRP A 84 -6.75 -0.10 -8.90
N PHE A 85 -8.00 -0.27 -9.31
CA PHE A 85 -8.38 -0.52 -10.71
C PHE A 85 -8.75 0.73 -11.47
N VAL A 86 -9.39 1.70 -10.81
CA VAL A 86 -9.85 2.95 -11.45
C VAL A 86 -8.75 4.00 -11.48
N PHE A 87 -8.01 4.15 -10.38
CA PHE A 87 -6.98 5.18 -10.24
C PHE A 87 -5.94 4.81 -9.16
N ALA A 88 -5.08 3.84 -9.47
CA ALA A 88 -4.07 3.31 -8.55
C ALA A 88 -3.21 4.38 -7.84
N PRO A 89 -2.82 5.51 -8.48
CA PRO A 89 -2.04 6.54 -7.79
C PRO A 89 -2.72 7.11 -6.54
N ALA A 90 -4.06 7.19 -6.49
CA ALA A 90 -4.76 7.68 -5.28
C ALA A 90 -4.48 6.79 -4.05
N VAL A 91 -4.36 5.48 -4.25
CA VAL A 91 -4.02 4.56 -3.14
C VAL A 91 -2.67 4.92 -2.55
N TRP A 92 -1.69 5.30 -3.37
CA TRP A 92 -0.36 5.66 -2.88
C TRP A 92 -0.41 6.90 -2.00
N PHE A 93 -1.13 7.93 -2.44
CA PHE A 93 -1.28 9.16 -1.66
C PHE A 93 -2.01 8.92 -0.35
N ILE A 94 -3.11 8.16 -0.36
CA ILE A 94 -3.88 7.83 0.84
C ILE A 94 -3.01 7.07 1.84
N VAL A 95 -2.47 5.92 1.45
CA VAL A 95 -1.70 5.05 2.34
C VAL A 95 -0.43 5.76 2.82
N GLN A 96 0.27 6.48 1.95
CA GLN A 96 1.49 7.18 2.34
C GLN A 96 1.21 8.36 3.27
N THR A 97 0.10 9.08 3.09
CA THR A 97 -0.28 10.17 4.00
C THR A 97 -0.57 9.64 5.39
N GLU A 98 -1.31 8.54 5.50
CA GLU A 98 -1.65 7.92 6.79
C GLU A 98 -0.42 7.30 7.48
N LEU A 99 0.46 6.62 6.72
CA LEU A 99 1.74 6.16 7.25
C LEU A 99 2.61 7.33 7.73
N ASN A 100 2.65 8.43 6.99
CA ASN A 100 3.46 9.60 7.36
C ASN A 100 2.95 10.28 8.64
N LYS A 101 1.63 10.33 8.87
CA LYS A 101 1.05 10.83 10.13
C LYS A 101 1.54 9.98 11.31
N ARG A 102 1.42 8.67 11.19
CA ARG A 102 1.82 7.68 12.21
C ARG A 102 3.33 7.53 12.39
N ALA A 103 4.14 8.01 11.45
CA ALA A 103 5.59 8.07 11.59
C ALA A 103 6.06 9.20 12.51
N THR A 104 5.17 10.14 12.84
CA THR A 104 5.48 11.34 13.65
C THR A 104 4.92 11.22 15.07
N GLU A 105 4.09 10.21 15.33
CA GLU A 105 3.60 9.80 16.66
C GLU A 105 4.63 8.91 17.37
#